data_AF-A0A1D1YYY1-F1
#
_entry.id   AF-A0A1D1YYY1-F1
#
_cell.length_a   1.000
_cell.length_b   1.000
_cell.length_c   1.000
_cell.angle_alpha   90.00
_cell.angle_beta   90.00
_cell.angle_gamma   90.00
#
_symmetry.space_group_name_H-M   'P 1'
#
loop_
_entity.id
_entity.type
_entity.pdbx_description
1 polymer ?
#
loop_
_entity_poly.entity_id
_entity_poly.type
_entity_poly.pdbx_seq_one_letter_code
_entity_poly.pdbx_strand_id
1 'polypeptide(L)'
;YDVVLKQAALVGEQRRSRKVEADVPVPMDWSLLKEAYERCGEVCAEYAKTFYLGTLLMTPERRKAVWAIYVWCRRTDELVDGPNASHITPTALDRWEKRLNDLFVGRPFDMYDAALSDTVTKFPVDIQPFKDMI
;
A
#
# COMPACT_ATOMS: atom_id res chain seq x y z
N TYR A 1 -24.73 31.32 2.05
CA TYR A 1 -24.24 31.42 0.66
C TYR A 1 -22.77 31.86 0.56
N ASP A 2 -22.22 32.61 1.53
CA ASP A 2 -20.80 33.05 1.49
C ASP A 2 -19.72 32.01 1.88
N VAL A 3 -20.09 30.90 2.50
CA VAL A 3 -19.12 29.87 2.93
C VAL A 3 -18.67 28.95 1.77
N VAL A 4 -19.51 28.76 0.76
CA VAL A 4 -19.22 27.85 -0.38
C VAL A 4 -18.23 28.48 -1.36
N LEU A 5 -18.25 29.82 -1.50
CA LEU A 5 -17.33 30.55 -2.39
C LEU A 5 -15.90 30.62 -1.83
N LYS A 6 -15.71 30.66 -0.49
CA LYS A 6 -14.38 30.66 0.12
C LYS A 6 -13.64 29.32 -0.01
N GLN A 7 -14.36 28.20 -0.04
CA GLN A 7 -13.74 26.89 -0.26
C GLN A 7 -13.33 26.66 -1.72
N ALA A 8 -14.09 27.20 -2.69
CA ALA A 8 -13.75 27.08 -4.11
C ALA A 8 -12.47 27.85 -4.48
N ALA A 9 -12.23 29.02 -3.88
CA ALA A 9 -11.04 29.82 -4.13
C ALA A 9 -9.74 29.15 -3.63
N LEU A 10 -9.78 28.51 -2.44
CA LEU A 10 -8.63 27.80 -1.87
C LEU A 10 -8.27 26.54 -2.67
N VAL A 11 -9.26 25.83 -3.20
CA VAL A 11 -9.03 24.65 -4.05
C VAL A 11 -8.44 25.05 -5.42
N GLY A 12 -8.77 26.25 -5.92
CA GLY A 12 -8.25 26.78 -7.18
C GLY A 12 -6.76 27.12 -7.16
N GLU A 13 -6.25 27.69 -6.06
CA GLU A 13 -4.83 28.03 -5.91
C GLU A 13 -3.95 26.80 -5.63
N GLN A 14 -4.43 25.84 -4.83
CA GLN A 14 -3.67 24.61 -4.56
C GLN A 14 -3.49 23.72 -5.80
N ARG A 15 -4.40 23.82 -6.78
CA ARG A 15 -4.35 23.01 -8.01
C ARG A 15 -3.33 23.53 -9.03
N ARG A 16 -2.79 24.75 -8.86
CA ARG A 16 -1.83 25.36 -9.78
C ARG A 16 -0.36 25.13 -9.41
N SER A 17 -0.05 24.79 -8.15
CA SER A 17 1.32 24.49 -7.69
C SER A 17 1.72 23.01 -7.73
N ARG A 18 0.81 22.06 -7.98
CA ARG A 18 1.20 20.67 -8.27
C ARG A 18 1.48 20.47 -9.75
N LYS A 19 2.48 21.20 -10.25
CA LYS A 19 3.03 20.99 -11.59
C LYS A 19 4.36 20.25 -11.43
N VAL A 20 4.28 18.93 -11.61
CA VAL A 20 5.33 18.00 -12.06
C VAL A 20 6.77 18.36 -11.66
N GLU A 21 7.23 17.83 -10.52
CA GLU A 21 8.63 17.45 -10.28
C GLU A 21 8.60 15.93 -10.09
N ALA A 22 8.84 15.14 -11.13
CA ALA A 22 10.16 14.68 -11.57
C ALA A 22 10.83 13.77 -10.51
N ASP A 23 10.58 12.47 -10.64
CA ASP A 23 11.51 11.34 -10.47
C ASP A 23 12.71 11.51 -9.49
N VAL A 24 12.44 11.81 -8.22
CA VAL A 24 13.44 11.70 -7.16
C VAL A 24 13.18 10.40 -6.38
N PRO A 25 14.13 9.45 -6.33
CA PRO A 25 14.06 8.36 -5.36
C PRO A 25 14.17 8.99 -3.98
N VAL A 26 13.04 9.10 -3.28
CA VAL A 26 13.02 9.59 -1.90
C VAL A 26 13.87 8.62 -1.08
N PRO A 27 14.97 9.06 -0.43
CA PRO A 27 15.72 8.20 0.48
C PRO A 27 14.73 7.71 1.52
N MET A 28 14.57 6.39 1.60
CA MET A 28 13.57 5.79 2.47
C MET A 28 13.98 6.05 3.91
N ASP A 29 13.39 7.09 4.52
CA ASP A 29 13.62 7.40 5.92
C ASP A 29 13.23 6.16 6.73
N TRP A 30 14.20 5.60 7.46
CA TRP A 30 13.99 4.42 8.31
C TRP A 30 12.86 4.63 9.32
N SER A 31 12.56 5.88 9.69
CA SER A 31 11.42 6.24 10.53
C SER A 31 10.08 5.92 9.84
N LEU A 32 9.93 6.30 8.57
CA LEU A 32 8.75 6.05 7.75
C LEU A 32 8.56 4.56 7.48
N LEU A 33 9.65 3.82 7.26
CA LEU A 33 9.58 2.37 7.06
C LEU A 33 9.13 1.65 8.34
N LYS A 34 9.61 2.09 9.50
CA LYS A 34 9.18 1.54 10.78
C LYS A 34 7.68 1.78 10.99
N GLU A 35 7.22 3.00 10.76
CA GLU A 35 5.79 3.37 10.84
C GLU A 35 4.96 2.52 9.88
N ALA A 36 5.40 2.34 8.64
CA ALA A 36 4.72 1.50 7.65
C ALA A 36 4.50 0.06 8.15
N TYR A 37 5.51 -0.57 8.75
CA TYR A 37 5.36 -1.91 9.34
C TYR A 37 4.44 -1.94 10.56
N GLU A 38 4.47 -0.90 11.40
CA GLU A 38 3.56 -0.78 12.55
C GLU A 38 2.11 -0.68 12.08
N ARG A 39 1.84 0.16 11.08
CA ARG A 39 0.53 0.25 10.42
C ARG A 39 0.10 -1.09 9.81
N CYS A 40 1.03 -1.82 9.18
CA CYS A 40 0.73 -3.18 8.70
C CYS A 40 0.31 -4.13 9.83
N GLY A 41 0.99 -4.06 10.98
CA GLY A 41 0.66 -4.85 12.16
C GLY A 41 -0.72 -4.53 12.73
N GLU A 42 -1.09 -3.24 12.79
CA GLU A 42 -2.41 -2.80 13.25
C GLU A 42 -3.53 -3.34 12.34
N VAL A 43 -3.38 -3.20 11.03
CA VAL A 43 -4.35 -3.73 10.05
C VAL A 43 -4.45 -5.25 10.18
N CYS A 44 -3.32 -5.96 10.33
CA CYS A 44 -3.34 -7.41 10.53
C CYS A 44 -4.07 -7.80 11.83
N ALA A 45 -3.86 -7.06 12.92
CA ALA A 45 -4.52 -7.29 14.21
C ALA A 45 -6.03 -7.03 14.16
N GLU A 46 -6.45 -6.02 13.39
CA GLU A 46 -7.85 -5.65 13.22
C GLU A 46 -8.63 -6.71 12.43
N TYR A 47 -8.11 -7.09 11.26
CA TYR A 47 -8.84 -7.93 10.30
C TYR A 47 -8.61 -9.44 10.49
N ALA A 48 -7.49 -9.87 11.10
CA ALA A 48 -7.17 -11.29 11.26
C ALA A 48 -6.57 -11.61 12.64
N LYS A 49 -7.37 -11.42 13.70
CA LYS A 49 -6.97 -11.58 15.11
C LYS A 49 -6.21 -12.89 15.41
N THR A 50 -6.74 -14.03 14.97
CA THR A 50 -6.11 -15.34 15.23
C THR A 50 -4.79 -15.50 14.49
N PHE A 51 -4.74 -15.06 13.23
CA PHE A 51 -3.52 -15.05 12.42
C PHE A 51 -2.46 -14.12 13.03
N TYR A 52 -2.85 -12.90 13.40
CA TYR A 52 -2.00 -11.92 14.07
C TYR A 52 -1.38 -12.51 15.35
N LEU A 53 -2.19 -13.11 16.22
CA LEU A 53 -1.69 -13.80 17.43
C LEU A 53 -0.71 -14.92 17.08
N GLY A 54 -0.96 -15.69 16.01
CA GLY A 54 -0.02 -16.69 15.51
C GLY A 54 1.32 -16.09 15.06
N THR A 55 1.30 -14.95 14.38
CA THR A 55 2.54 -14.24 14.00
C THR A 55 3.35 -13.75 15.20
N LEU A 56 2.73 -13.62 16.39
CA LEU A 56 3.42 -13.27 17.63
C LEU A 56 4.43 -14.34 18.11
N LEU A 57 4.39 -15.53 17.54
CA LEU A 57 5.37 -16.60 17.79
C LEU A 57 6.60 -16.53 16.86
N MET A 58 6.56 -15.69 15.83
CA MET A 58 7.67 -15.52 14.87
C MET A 58 8.71 -14.50 15.36
N THR A 59 9.90 -14.51 14.76
CA THR A 59 10.90 -13.45 14.96
C THR A 59 10.33 -12.09 14.51
N PRO A 60 10.76 -10.97 15.12
CA PRO A 60 10.26 -9.64 14.76
C PRO A 60 10.38 -9.31 13.27
N GLU A 61 11.45 -9.75 12.62
CA GLU A 61 11.70 -9.54 11.19
C GLU A 61 10.69 -10.30 10.32
N ARG A 62 10.50 -11.59 10.58
CA ARG A 62 9.55 -12.42 9.82
C ARG A 62 8.11 -11.99 10.03
N ARG A 63 7.76 -11.61 11.26
CA ARG A 63 6.43 -11.10 11.59
C ARG A 63 6.09 -9.84 10.79
N LYS A 64 7.01 -8.87 10.74
CA LYS A 64 6.83 -7.64 9.96
C LYS A 64 6.64 -7.92 8.47
N ALA A 65 7.44 -8.83 7.91
CA ALA A 65 7.30 -9.28 6.52
C ALA A 65 5.90 -9.89 6.26
N VAL A 66 5.45 -10.77 7.14
CA VAL A 66 4.13 -11.42 7.04
C VAL A 66 3.00 -10.38 7.12
N TRP A 67 3.11 -9.37 7.98
CA TRP A 67 2.10 -8.30 8.06
C TRP A 67 2.04 -7.47 6.78
N ALA A 68 3.19 -7.13 6.18
CA ALA A 68 3.23 -6.40 4.91
C ALA A 68 2.56 -7.20 3.77
N ILE A 69 2.85 -8.50 3.67
CA ILE A 69 2.22 -9.40 2.70
C ILE A 69 0.70 -9.49 2.95
N TYR A 70 0.29 -9.69 4.20
CA TYR A 70 -1.12 -9.77 4.57
C TYR A 70 -1.90 -8.52 4.15
N VAL A 71 -1.35 -7.32 4.40
CA VAL A 71 -2.01 -6.07 4.03
C VAL A 71 -2.16 -5.94 2.52
N TRP A 72 -1.16 -6.34 1.73
CA TRP A 72 -1.29 -6.35 0.27
C TRP A 72 -2.40 -7.29 -0.20
N CYS A 73 -2.42 -8.52 0.31
CA CYS A 73 -3.47 -9.49 0.01
C CYS A 73 -4.85 -8.95 0.35
N ARG A 74 -5.02 -8.36 1.55
CA ARG A 74 -6.31 -7.80 1.98
C ARG A 74 -6.77 -6.62 1.11
N ARG A 75 -5.85 -5.74 0.70
CA ARG A 75 -6.17 -4.62 -0.20
C ARG A 75 -6.57 -5.10 -1.59
N THR A 76 -5.95 -6.17 -2.06
CA THR A 76 -6.28 -6.80 -3.34
C THR A 76 -7.65 -7.49 -3.26
N ASP A 77 -7.93 -8.20 -2.17
CA ASP A 77 -9.23 -8.82 -1.88
C ASP A 77 -10.36 -7.78 -1.82
N GLU A 78 -10.16 -6.62 -1.18
CA GLU A 78 -11.18 -5.55 -1.22
C GLU A 78 -11.34 -4.92 -2.61
N LEU A 79 -10.33 -4.98 -3.47
CA LEU A 79 -10.40 -4.53 -4.85
C LEU A 79 -11.18 -5.55 -5.71
N VAL A 80 -10.90 -6.85 -5.57
CA VAL A 80 -11.49 -7.90 -6.44
C VAL A 80 -12.85 -8.38 -5.93
N ASP A 81 -13.02 -8.47 -4.60
CA ASP A 81 -14.18 -9.08 -3.94
C ASP A 81 -14.93 -8.13 -2.99
N GLY A 82 -14.49 -6.87 -2.86
CA GLY A 82 -15.14 -5.88 -2.01
C GLY A 82 -16.54 -5.46 -2.50
N PRO A 83 -17.31 -4.72 -1.67
CA PRO A 83 -18.67 -4.30 -2.02
C PRO A 83 -18.75 -3.41 -3.27
N ASN A 84 -17.62 -2.82 -3.70
CA ASN A 84 -17.52 -2.01 -4.91
C ASN A 84 -16.88 -2.77 -6.10
N ALA A 85 -16.60 -4.07 -5.97
CA ALA A 85 -15.99 -4.90 -7.01
C ALA A 85 -16.76 -4.89 -8.32
N SER A 86 -18.09 -4.91 -8.26
CA SER A 86 -18.96 -4.83 -9.44
C SER A 86 -18.83 -3.53 -10.24
N HIS A 87 -18.26 -2.49 -9.64
CA HIS A 87 -18.01 -1.18 -10.26
C HIS A 87 -16.55 -1.00 -10.70
N ILE A 88 -15.69 -1.98 -10.46
CA ILE A 88 -14.28 -1.91 -10.82
C ILE A 88 -14.09 -2.16 -12.31
N THR A 89 -13.52 -1.15 -12.96
CA THR A 89 -13.17 -1.21 -14.37
C THR A 89 -11.91 -2.06 -14.57
N PRO A 90 -11.75 -2.76 -15.70
CA PRO A 90 -10.49 -3.45 -16.05
C PRO A 90 -9.26 -2.54 -15.91
N THR A 91 -9.40 -1.25 -16.22
CA THR A 91 -8.34 -0.24 -16.07
C THR A 91 -7.85 -0.05 -14.62
N ALA A 92 -8.68 -0.36 -13.63
CA ALA A 92 -8.28 -0.30 -12.22
C ALA A 92 -7.43 -1.54 -11.84
N LEU A 93 -7.73 -2.71 -12.39
CA LEU A 93 -6.90 -3.92 -12.24
C LEU A 93 -5.55 -3.74 -12.93
N ASP A 94 -5.52 -3.19 -14.15
CA ASP A 94 -4.27 -2.87 -14.86
C ASP A 94 -3.36 -1.93 -14.04
N ARG A 95 -3.97 -0.93 -13.37
CA ARG A 95 -3.24 -0.02 -12.48
C ARG A 95 -2.71 -0.73 -11.24
N TRP A 96 -3.46 -1.67 -10.70
CA TRP A 96 -3.05 -2.45 -9.54
C TRP A 96 -1.91 -3.42 -9.89
N GLU A 97 -1.99 -4.08 -11.04
CA GLU A 97 -0.90 -4.91 -11.56
C GLU A 97 0.35 -4.06 -11.84
N LYS A 98 0.21 -2.89 -12.47
CA LYS A 98 1.34 -1.98 -12.65
C LYS A 98 1.98 -1.61 -11.32
N ARG A 99 1.16 -1.30 -10.32
CA ARG A 99 1.62 -0.96 -8.96
C ARG A 99 2.36 -2.11 -8.30
N LEU A 100 1.91 -3.36 -8.49
CA LEU A 100 2.63 -4.56 -8.06
C LEU A 100 4.00 -4.67 -8.74
N ASN A 101 4.08 -4.45 -10.05
CA ASN A 101 5.38 -4.49 -10.74
C ASN A 101 6.30 -3.36 -10.25
N ASP A 102 5.77 -2.14 -10.07
CA ASP A 102 6.51 -0.97 -9.59
C ASP A 102 7.09 -1.21 -8.18
N LEU A 103 6.32 -1.78 -7.24
CA LEU A 103 6.83 -2.05 -5.88
C LEU A 103 7.92 -3.14 -5.85
N PHE A 104 7.84 -4.15 -6.73
CA PHE A 104 8.86 -5.21 -6.83
C PHE A 104 10.18 -4.72 -7.43
N VAL A 105 10.17 -3.61 -8.17
CA VAL A 105 11.38 -2.94 -8.67
C VAL A 105 11.82 -1.76 -7.78
N GLY A 106 11.27 -1.64 -6.57
CA GLY A 106 11.68 -0.61 -5.60
C GLY A 106 11.02 0.75 -5.76
N ARG A 107 9.85 0.83 -6.44
CA ARG A 107 9.09 2.07 -6.65
C ARG A 107 7.72 2.01 -5.95
N PRO A 108 7.67 2.07 -4.62
CA PRO A 108 6.41 2.02 -3.88
C PRO A 108 5.56 3.28 -4.10
N PHE A 109 4.24 3.14 -4.14
CA PHE A 109 3.32 4.27 -4.29
C PHE A 109 2.87 4.87 -2.94
N ASP A 110 2.74 4.06 -1.89
CA ASP A 110 2.38 4.49 -0.54
C ASP A 110 3.15 3.73 0.56
N MET A 111 2.81 4.00 1.83
CA MET A 111 3.48 3.39 2.98
C MET A 111 3.38 1.85 3.01
N TYR A 112 2.27 1.25 2.57
CA TYR A 112 2.09 -0.20 2.61
C TYR A 112 2.91 -0.87 1.51
N ASP A 113 2.95 -0.26 0.33
CA ASP A 113 3.83 -0.70 -0.76
C ASP A 113 5.29 -0.58 -0.34
N ALA A 114 5.63 0.46 0.40
CA ALA A 114 6.96 0.67 0.96
C ALA A 114 7.38 -0.48 1.89
N ALA A 115 6.49 -0.91 2.79
CA ALA A 115 6.74 -2.07 3.65
C ALA A 115 6.90 -3.37 2.84
N LEU A 116 6.05 -3.58 1.82
CA LEU A 116 6.16 -4.77 0.97
C LEU A 116 7.43 -4.74 0.09
N SER A 117 7.77 -3.59 -0.48
CA SER A 117 8.97 -3.40 -1.30
C SER A 117 10.25 -3.70 -0.52
N ASP A 118 10.33 -3.22 0.73
CA ASP A 118 11.42 -3.58 1.65
C ASP A 118 11.40 -5.09 2.01
N THR A 119 10.21 -5.67 2.18
CA THR A 119 10.04 -7.11 2.46
C THR A 119 10.57 -7.98 1.30
N VAL A 120 10.19 -7.70 0.05
CA VAL A 120 10.63 -8.49 -1.12
C VAL A 120 12.11 -8.30 -1.44
N THR A 121 12.72 -7.20 -0.96
CA THR A 121 14.17 -7.01 -1.04
C THR A 121 14.92 -7.87 -0.03
N LYS A 122 14.33 -8.09 1.16
CA LYS A 122 14.96 -8.85 2.26
C LYS A 122 14.72 -10.36 2.18
N PHE A 123 13.61 -10.77 1.58
CA PHE A 123 13.19 -12.15 1.49
C PHE A 123 12.99 -12.54 0.02
N PRO A 124 13.50 -13.70 -0.43
CA PRO A 124 13.31 -14.16 -1.80
C PRO A 124 11.87 -14.66 -2.01
N VAL A 125 10.95 -13.72 -2.24
CA VAL A 125 9.54 -14.00 -2.53
C VAL A 125 9.29 -13.86 -4.03
N ASP A 126 8.62 -14.83 -4.64
CA ASP A 126 8.21 -14.76 -6.04
C ASP A 126 7.05 -13.77 -6.22
N ILE A 127 7.04 -13.05 -7.34
CA ILE A 127 5.96 -12.14 -7.73
C ILE A 127 4.72 -12.90 -8.23
N GLN A 128 4.87 -14.12 -8.76
CA GLN A 128 3.75 -14.85 -9.38
C GLN A 128 2.54 -15.04 -8.45
N PRO A 129 2.68 -15.46 -7.18
CA PRO A 129 1.54 -15.57 -6.28
C PRO A 129 0.77 -14.25 -6.06
N PHE A 130 1.45 -13.10 -6.18
CA PHE A 130 0.80 -11.79 -6.07
C PHE A 130 0.04 -11.43 -7.34
N LYS A 131 0.51 -11.87 -8.51
CA LYS A 131 -0.17 -11.67 -9.80
C LYS A 131 -1.41 -12.53 -9.90
N ASP A 132 -1.35 -13.78 -9.43
CA ASP A 132 -2.48 -14.72 -9.44
C ASP A 132 -3.67 -14.24 -8.57
N MET A 133 -3.45 -13.28 -7.66
CA MET A 133 -4.49 -12.68 -6.83
C MET A 133 -5.23 -11.49 -7.47
N ILE A 134 -4.69 -10.91 -8.55
CA ILE A 134 -5.26 -9.73 -9.24
C ILE A 134 -6.16 -10.20 -10.37
#